data_AF-A0A847KPI8-F1
#
_entry.id   AF-A0A847KPI8-F1
#
_cell.length_a   1.000
_cell.length_b   1.000
_cell.length_c   1.000
_cell.angle_alpha   90.00
_cell.angle_beta   90.00
_cell.angle_gamma   90.00
#
_symmetry.space_group_name_H-M   'P 1'
#
loop_
_entity.id
_entity.type
_entity.pdbx_description
1 polymer ?
#
loop_
_entity_poly.entity_id
_entity_poly.type
_entity_poly.pdbx_seq_one_letter_code
_entity_poly.pdbx_strand_id
1 'polypeptide(L)'
;MARSDFLERFRPLGAPGAATVAPGRAVDTLGPEAELAPVFAALADQVAACDALVARATADAEQAIAAARTQASATVARARMDVGAEQARAAEAVRREAGRADADLLRAADAQAAAVRRDTDDVTATVQAVIGQLLAELAP
;
A
#
# COMPACT_ATOMS: atom_id res chain seq x y z
N MET A 1 21.11 80.40 -63.93
CA MET A 1 20.01 79.52 -63.48
C MET A 1 20.46 78.69 -62.26
N ALA A 2 20.73 79.34 -61.11
CA ALA A 2 21.21 78.66 -59.89
C ALA A 2 20.33 78.94 -58.65
N ARG A 3 19.26 79.73 -58.82
CA ARG A 3 18.37 80.13 -57.71
C ARG A 3 17.20 79.16 -57.46
N SER A 4 16.81 78.37 -58.46
CA SER A 4 15.73 77.39 -58.35
C SER A 4 16.13 76.15 -57.54
N ASP A 5 17.39 75.75 -57.63
CA ASP A 5 17.94 74.55 -56.97
C ASP A 5 18.10 74.72 -55.44
N PHE A 6 18.35 75.96 -54.98
CA PHE A 6 18.48 76.26 -53.55
C PHE A 6 17.14 76.18 -52.80
N LEU A 7 16.03 76.51 -53.47
CA LEU A 7 14.69 76.54 -52.85
C LEU A 7 14.06 75.15 -52.72
N GLU A 8 14.51 74.16 -53.51
CA GLU A 8 14.02 72.78 -53.37
C GLU A 8 14.52 72.08 -52.10
N ARG A 9 15.70 72.45 -51.59
CA ARG A 9 16.27 71.87 -50.36
C ARG A 9 15.53 72.26 -49.07
N PHE A 10 14.74 73.33 -49.10
CA PHE A 10 13.96 73.78 -47.95
C PHE A 10 12.49 73.35 -48.02
N ARG A 11 12.10 72.52 -49.00
CA ARG A 11 10.74 71.97 -49.03
C ARG A 11 10.58 70.89 -47.94
N PRO A 12 9.61 71.03 -47.03
CA PRO A 12 9.30 70.01 -46.03
C PRO A 12 8.93 68.69 -46.70
N LEU A 13 9.54 67.59 -46.24
CA LEU A 13 9.15 66.23 -46.63
C LEU A 13 7.68 66.02 -46.21
N GLY A 14 6.77 65.87 -47.19
CA GLY A 14 5.36 65.60 -46.94
C GLY A 14 4.35 66.66 -47.42
N ALA A 15 4.74 67.61 -48.27
CA ALA A 15 3.77 68.50 -48.93
C ALA A 15 2.74 67.67 -49.74
N PRO A 16 1.42 67.88 -49.52
CA PRO A 16 0.39 67.07 -50.16
C PRO A 16 0.41 67.31 -51.68
N GLY A 17 0.68 66.25 -52.45
CA GLY A 17 0.68 66.27 -53.92
C GLY A 17 1.94 65.73 -54.59
N ALA A 18 3.03 65.49 -53.85
CA ALA A 18 4.19 64.75 -54.37
C ALA A 18 4.20 63.33 -53.82
N ALA A 19 4.21 62.32 -54.69
CA ALA A 19 4.47 60.94 -54.32
C ALA A 19 5.92 60.83 -53.81
N THR A 20 6.12 61.13 -52.54
CA THR A 20 7.35 60.78 -51.84
C THR A 20 7.38 59.25 -51.78
N VAL A 21 8.48 58.65 -52.24
CA VAL A 21 8.77 57.25 -51.92
C VAL A 21 8.78 57.20 -50.40
N ALA A 22 7.75 56.59 -49.82
CA ALA A 22 7.63 56.46 -48.37
C ALA A 22 8.96 55.92 -47.83
N PRO A 23 9.53 56.49 -46.75
CA PRO A 23 10.66 55.87 -46.09
C PRO A 23 10.22 54.44 -45.78
N GLY A 24 10.96 53.49 -46.35
CA GLY A 24 10.49 52.14 -46.60
C GLY A 24 9.76 51.57 -45.40
N ARG A 25 8.66 50.85 -45.66
CA ARG A 25 8.41 49.64 -44.87
C ARG A 25 9.78 48.99 -44.70
N ALA A 26 10.25 48.83 -43.46
CA ALA A 26 11.32 47.90 -43.19
C ALA A 26 10.81 46.59 -43.79
N VAL A 27 11.32 46.24 -44.97
CA VAL A 27 11.06 44.95 -45.58
C VAL A 27 11.70 44.04 -44.56
N ASP A 28 10.86 43.28 -43.89
CA ASP A 28 11.30 42.21 -43.01
C ASP A 28 12.11 41.25 -43.87
N THR A 29 13.43 41.45 -43.84
CA THR A 29 14.38 40.84 -44.78
C THR A 29 14.86 39.50 -44.25
N LEU A 30 14.58 39.22 -42.98
CA LEU A 30 14.89 38.00 -42.28
C LEU A 30 13.55 37.36 -41.93
N GLY A 31 13.23 36.23 -42.57
CA GLY A 31 12.02 35.49 -42.22
C GLY A 31 12.01 35.09 -40.73
N PRO A 32 10.85 34.71 -40.18
CA PRO A 32 10.66 34.42 -38.75
C PRO A 32 11.63 33.39 -38.18
N GLU A 33 12.15 32.49 -39.01
CA GLU A 33 13.20 31.53 -38.62
C GLU A 33 14.48 32.21 -38.15
N ALA A 34 14.91 33.26 -38.84
CA ALA A 34 16.14 33.98 -38.49
C ALA A 34 15.95 34.92 -37.29
N GLU A 35 14.72 35.40 -37.07
CA GLU A 35 14.37 36.17 -35.87
C GLU A 35 14.29 35.28 -34.62
N LEU A 36 13.78 34.05 -34.75
CA LEU A 36 13.58 33.12 -33.63
C LEU A 36 14.81 32.24 -33.33
N ALA A 37 15.73 32.06 -34.28
CA ALA A 37 16.97 31.32 -34.08
C ALA A 37 17.74 31.70 -32.79
N PRO A 38 17.99 32.99 -32.47
CA PRO A 38 18.68 33.35 -31.22
C PRO A 38 17.86 33.03 -29.97
N VAL A 39 16.52 33.09 -30.05
CA VAL A 39 15.64 32.74 -28.93
C VAL A 39 15.71 31.24 -28.65
N PHE A 40 15.64 30.40 -29.69
CA PHE A 40 15.78 28.95 -29.52
C PHE A 40 17.19 28.54 -29.10
N ALA A 41 18.22 29.20 -29.61
CA ALA A 41 19.59 28.98 -29.15
C ALA A 41 19.75 29.32 -27.67
N ALA A 42 19.15 30.41 -27.21
CA ALA A 42 19.16 30.82 -25.80
C ALA A 42 18.33 29.90 -24.88
N LEU A 43 17.44 29.06 -25.43
CA LEU A 43 16.62 28.09 -24.69
C LEU A 43 17.15 26.65 -24.75
N ALA A 44 18.08 26.35 -25.66
CA ALA A 44 18.55 25.00 -25.92
C ALA A 44 19.14 24.33 -24.67
N ASP A 45 19.95 25.09 -23.91
CA ASP A 45 20.57 24.58 -22.68
C ASP A 45 19.54 24.31 -21.58
N GLN A 46 18.49 25.13 -21.50
CA GLN A 46 17.41 24.98 -20.52
C GLN A 46 16.53 23.79 -20.88
N VAL A 47 16.26 23.55 -22.16
CA VAL A 47 15.55 22.34 -22.62
C VAL A 47 16.36 21.10 -22.28
N ALA A 48 17.66 21.10 -22.58
CA ALA A 48 18.55 19.99 -22.24
C ALA A 48 18.64 19.74 -20.72
N ALA A 49 18.66 20.81 -19.92
CA ALA A 49 18.64 20.71 -18.46
C ALA A 49 17.31 20.12 -17.94
N CYS A 50 16.18 20.53 -18.50
CA CYS A 50 14.88 19.96 -18.18
C CYS A 50 14.81 18.46 -18.52
N ASP A 51 15.30 18.06 -19.69
CA ASP A 51 15.34 16.65 -20.10
C ASP A 51 16.22 15.82 -19.15
N ALA A 52 17.38 16.35 -18.76
CA ALA A 52 18.26 15.70 -17.79
C ALA A 52 17.59 15.54 -16.40
N LEU A 53 16.84 16.56 -15.95
CA LEU A 53 16.08 16.49 -14.70
C LEU A 53 14.97 15.44 -14.76
N VAL A 54 14.22 15.37 -15.86
CA VAL A 54 13.15 14.38 -16.05
C VAL A 54 13.74 12.96 -16.09
N ALA A 55 14.84 12.76 -16.83
CA ALA A 55 15.52 11.47 -16.89
C ALA A 55 16.02 11.03 -15.50
N ARG A 56 16.60 11.96 -14.74
CA ARG A 56 17.06 11.68 -13.38
C ARG A 56 15.90 11.33 -12.44
N ALA A 57 14.85 12.12 -12.44
CA ALA A 57 13.68 11.89 -11.60
C ALA A 57 13.00 10.55 -11.92
N THR A 58 12.96 10.18 -13.20
CA THR A 58 12.42 8.88 -13.64
C THR A 58 13.26 7.72 -13.10
N ALA A 59 14.59 7.80 -13.25
CA ALA A 59 15.48 6.77 -12.73
C ALA A 59 15.40 6.64 -11.19
N ASP A 60 15.33 7.76 -10.49
CA ASP A 60 15.19 7.78 -9.03
C ASP A 60 13.85 7.16 -8.59
N ALA A 61 12.76 7.45 -9.31
CA ALA A 61 11.45 6.86 -9.04
C ALA A 61 11.44 5.35 -9.29
N GLU A 62 12.03 4.88 -10.38
CA GLU A 62 12.15 3.45 -10.68
C GLU A 62 12.95 2.72 -9.60
N GLN A 63 14.07 3.30 -9.15
CA GLN A 63 14.87 2.76 -8.07
C GLN A 63 14.08 2.70 -6.75
N ALA A 64 13.34 3.76 -6.41
CA ALA A 64 12.52 3.81 -5.21
C ALA A 64 11.41 2.73 -5.24
N ILE A 65 10.74 2.55 -6.39
CA ILE A 65 9.72 1.51 -6.57
C ILE A 65 10.33 0.12 -6.43
N ALA A 66 11.49 -0.13 -7.03
CA ALA A 66 12.18 -1.42 -6.91
C ALA A 66 12.58 -1.74 -5.46
N ALA A 67 13.11 -0.74 -4.74
CA ALA A 67 13.45 -0.88 -3.33
C ALA A 67 12.21 -1.16 -2.46
N ALA A 68 11.12 -0.41 -2.67
CA ALA A 68 9.86 -0.61 -1.96
C ALA A 68 9.26 -2.00 -2.20
N ARG A 69 9.28 -2.49 -3.45
CA ARG A 69 8.82 -3.85 -3.79
C ARG A 69 9.64 -4.93 -3.11
N THR A 70 10.96 -4.73 -3.04
CA THR A 70 11.88 -5.66 -2.35
C THR A 70 11.59 -5.70 -0.85
N GLN A 71 11.43 -4.53 -0.22
CA GLN A 71 11.10 -4.42 1.19
C GLN A 71 9.72 -5.03 1.52
N ALA A 72 8.71 -4.76 0.69
CA ALA A 72 7.38 -5.35 0.83
C ALA A 72 7.43 -6.88 0.76
N SER A 73 8.15 -7.43 -0.23
CA SER A 73 8.34 -8.88 -0.38
C SER A 73 9.04 -9.49 0.84
N ALA A 74 10.08 -8.85 1.37
CA ALA A 74 10.76 -9.29 2.58
C ALA A 74 9.83 -9.29 3.80
N THR A 75 8.97 -8.27 3.92
CA THR A 75 8.00 -8.14 5.01
C THR A 75 6.96 -9.25 4.96
N VAL A 76 6.40 -9.52 3.78
CA VAL A 76 5.45 -10.62 3.58
C VAL A 76 6.09 -11.97 3.84
N ALA A 77 7.33 -12.19 3.39
CA ALA A 77 8.06 -13.42 3.65
C ALA A 77 8.27 -13.66 5.15
N ARG A 78 8.71 -12.62 5.88
CA ARG A 78 8.85 -12.67 7.34
C ARG A 78 7.53 -12.98 8.03
N ALA A 79 6.45 -12.28 7.67
CA ALA A 79 5.13 -12.52 8.24
C ALA A 79 4.67 -13.97 8.02
N ARG A 80 4.92 -14.55 6.84
CA ARG A 80 4.60 -15.96 6.56
C ARG A 80 5.40 -16.93 7.43
N MET A 81 6.67 -16.64 7.71
CA MET A 81 7.49 -17.45 8.62
C MET A 81 6.95 -17.37 10.05
N ASP A 82 6.55 -16.19 10.49
CA ASP A 82 6.03 -15.96 11.85
C ASP A 82 4.66 -16.64 12.07
N VAL A 83 3.80 -16.68 11.03
CA VAL A 83 2.48 -17.34 11.09
C VAL A 83 2.59 -18.82 11.48
N GLY A 84 3.58 -19.54 10.96
CA GLY A 84 3.76 -20.97 11.29
C GLY A 84 4.05 -21.20 12.77
N ALA A 85 4.89 -20.36 13.37
CA ALA A 85 5.21 -20.42 14.80
C ALA A 85 3.99 -20.07 15.66
N GLU A 86 3.22 -19.05 15.29
CA GLU A 86 2.00 -18.67 16.01
C GLU A 86 0.91 -19.73 15.90
N GLN A 87 0.71 -20.33 14.73
CA GLN A 87 -0.22 -21.44 14.54
C GLN A 87 0.17 -22.66 15.38
N ALA A 88 1.45 -23.01 15.43
CA ALA A 88 1.93 -24.10 16.27
C ALA A 88 1.70 -23.84 17.77
N ARG A 89 1.96 -22.61 18.24
CA ARG A 89 1.69 -22.18 19.62
C ARG A 89 0.20 -22.24 19.95
N ALA A 90 -0.65 -21.75 19.06
CA ALA A 90 -2.10 -21.79 19.22
C ALA A 90 -2.63 -23.23 19.26
N ALA A 91 -2.18 -24.09 18.34
CA ALA A 91 -2.54 -25.50 18.32
C ALA A 91 -2.13 -26.22 19.60
N GLU A 92 -0.94 -25.92 20.12
CA GLU A 92 -0.46 -26.51 21.38
C GLU A 92 -1.28 -26.03 22.59
N ALA A 93 -1.64 -24.75 22.64
CA ALA A 93 -2.50 -24.22 23.69
C ALA A 93 -3.87 -24.91 23.69
N VAL A 94 -4.48 -25.08 22.52
CA VAL A 94 -5.77 -25.78 22.35
C VAL A 94 -5.65 -27.25 22.77
N ARG A 95 -4.61 -27.97 22.32
CA ARG A 95 -4.39 -29.38 22.71
C ARG A 95 -4.24 -29.54 24.21
N ARG A 96 -3.48 -28.66 24.85
CA ARG A 96 -3.28 -28.69 26.31
C ARG A 96 -4.58 -28.43 27.06
N GLU A 97 -5.38 -27.47 26.60
CA GLU A 97 -6.67 -27.17 27.22
C GLU A 97 -7.64 -28.35 27.07
N ALA A 98 -7.74 -28.92 25.86
CA ALA A 98 -8.55 -30.11 25.60
C ALA A 98 -8.10 -31.30 26.48
N GLY A 99 -6.79 -31.55 26.57
CA GLY A 99 -6.26 -32.63 27.42
C GLY A 99 -6.56 -32.44 28.91
N ARG A 100 -6.64 -31.20 29.40
CA ARG A 100 -7.07 -30.91 30.78
C ARG A 100 -8.55 -31.21 30.97
N ALA A 101 -9.39 -30.74 30.05
CA ALA A 101 -10.83 -30.98 30.08
C ALA A 101 -11.15 -32.48 30.02
N ASP A 102 -10.46 -33.23 29.15
CA ASP A 102 -10.60 -34.69 29.06
C ASP A 102 -10.19 -35.39 30.36
N ALA A 103 -9.09 -34.94 30.98
CA ALA A 103 -8.64 -35.50 32.26
C ALA A 103 -9.62 -35.19 33.40
N ASP A 104 -10.24 -34.00 33.41
CA ASP A 104 -11.30 -33.64 34.36
C ASP A 104 -12.56 -34.50 34.16
N LEU A 105 -12.97 -34.71 32.90
CA LEU A 105 -14.11 -35.56 32.56
C LEU A 105 -13.88 -37.01 32.99
N LEU A 106 -12.68 -37.57 32.75
CA LEU A 106 -12.34 -38.92 33.18
C LEU A 106 -12.37 -39.04 34.71
N ARG A 107 -11.80 -38.07 35.44
CA ARG A 107 -11.87 -38.05 36.90
C ARG A 107 -13.31 -38.01 37.42
N ALA A 108 -14.17 -37.21 36.79
CA ALA A 108 -15.58 -37.12 37.15
C ALA A 108 -16.30 -38.45 36.88
N ALA A 109 -16.05 -39.07 35.73
CA ALA A 109 -16.62 -40.37 35.37
C ALA A 109 -16.18 -41.47 36.33
N ASP A 110 -14.90 -41.51 36.72
CA ASP A 110 -14.38 -42.47 37.70
C ASP A 110 -15.00 -42.30 39.07
N ALA A 111 -15.15 -41.04 39.53
CA ALA A 111 -15.80 -40.72 40.79
C ALA A 111 -17.28 -41.17 40.79
N GLN A 112 -17.98 -40.93 39.68
CA GLN A 112 -19.37 -41.35 39.53
C GLN A 112 -19.51 -42.88 39.46
N ALA A 113 -18.64 -43.56 38.73
CA ALA A 113 -18.60 -45.02 38.70
C ALA A 113 -18.33 -45.62 40.08
N ALA A 114 -17.46 -45.00 40.87
CA ALA A 114 -17.20 -45.40 42.25
C ALA A 114 -18.41 -45.16 43.17
N ALA A 115 -19.17 -44.08 42.96
CA ALA A 115 -20.40 -43.82 43.70
C ALA A 115 -21.47 -44.88 43.40
N VAL A 116 -21.72 -45.17 42.11
CA VAL A 116 -22.70 -46.21 41.71
C VAL A 116 -22.34 -47.58 42.28
N ARG A 117 -21.05 -47.95 42.31
CA ARG A 117 -20.62 -49.20 42.94
C ARG A 117 -20.97 -49.25 44.43
N ARG A 118 -20.65 -48.18 45.17
CA ARG A 118 -21.00 -48.07 46.60
C ARG A 118 -22.50 -48.18 46.84
N ASP A 119 -23.30 -47.46 46.06
CA ASP A 119 -24.77 -47.50 46.18
C ASP A 119 -25.31 -48.91 45.91
N THR A 120 -24.72 -49.64 44.95
CA THR A 120 -25.11 -51.03 44.63
C THR A 120 -24.74 -52.00 45.76
N ASP A 121 -23.58 -51.81 46.39
CA ASP A 121 -23.15 -52.60 47.55
C ASP A 121 -24.11 -52.38 48.74
N ASP A 122 -24.50 -51.13 48.99
CA ASP A 122 -25.45 -50.76 50.06
C ASP A 122 -26.84 -51.38 49.84
N VAL A 123 -27.34 -51.34 48.60
CA VAL A 123 -28.61 -52.01 48.23
C VAL A 123 -28.50 -53.51 48.45
N THR A 124 -27.40 -54.12 48.04
CA THR A 124 -27.18 -55.57 48.19
C THR A 124 -27.16 -55.97 49.68
N ALA A 125 -26.46 -55.21 50.52
CA ALA A 125 -26.43 -55.42 51.96
C ALA A 125 -27.83 -55.26 52.59
N THR A 126 -28.59 -54.25 52.15
CA THR A 126 -29.97 -54.02 52.62
C THR A 126 -30.88 -55.18 52.25
N VAL A 127 -30.81 -55.68 51.01
CA VAL A 127 -31.59 -56.84 50.56
C VAL A 127 -31.25 -58.08 51.39
N GLN A 128 -29.96 -58.34 51.65
CA GLN A 128 -29.53 -59.47 52.49
C GLN A 128 -30.07 -59.35 53.92
N ALA A 129 -30.05 -58.15 54.52
CA ALA A 129 -30.60 -57.92 55.86
C ALA A 129 -32.11 -58.18 55.93
N VAL A 130 -32.87 -57.69 54.95
CA VAL A 130 -34.33 -57.92 54.87
C VAL A 130 -34.64 -59.41 54.69
N ILE A 131 -33.93 -60.11 53.80
CA ILE A 131 -34.09 -61.56 53.63
C ILE A 131 -33.78 -62.30 54.95
N GLY A 132 -32.70 -61.93 55.63
CA GLY A 132 -32.33 -62.53 56.92
C GLY A 132 -33.40 -62.33 57.99
N GLN A 133 -34.00 -61.14 58.07
CA GLN A 133 -35.06 -60.85 59.02
C GLN A 133 -36.34 -61.65 58.71
N LEU A 134 -36.76 -61.71 57.44
CA LEU A 134 -37.92 -62.50 57.03
C LEU A 134 -37.74 -64.00 57.33
N LEU A 135 -36.54 -64.53 57.11
CA LEU A 135 -36.23 -65.94 57.44
C LEU A 135 -36.23 -66.20 58.95
N ALA A 136 -35.80 -65.23 59.77
CA ALA A 136 -35.84 -65.34 61.22
C ALA A 136 -37.28 -65.30 61.77
N GLU A 137 -38.17 -64.50 61.17
CA GLU A 137 -39.59 -64.45 61.52
C GLU A 137 -40.37 -65.72 61.09
N LEU A 138 -39.84 -66.47 60.12
CA LEU A 138 -40.41 -67.73 59.61
C LEU A 138 -39.86 -68.99 60.30
N ALA A 139 -38.82 -68.86 61.13
CA ALA A 139 -38.30 -69.97 61.93
C ALA A 139 -39.10 -70.10 63.24
N PRO A 140 -39.69 -71.28 63.55
CA PRO A 140 -40.58 -71.48 64.68
C PRO A 140 -39.90 -71.41 66.06
#